data_AF-A0A1V5VWF1-F1
#
_entry.id   AF-A0A1V5VWF1-F1
#
_cell.length_a   1.000
_cell.length_b   1.000
_cell.length_c   1.000
_cell.angle_alpha   90.00
_cell.angle_beta   90.00
_cell.angle_gamma   90.00
#
_symmetry.space_group_name_H-M   'P 1'
#
loop_
_entity.id
_entity.type
_entity.pdbx_description
1 polymer ?
#
loop_
_entity_poly.entity_id
_entity_poly.type
_entity_poly.pdbx_seq_one_letter_code
_entity_poly.pdbx_strand_id
1 'polypeptide(L)'
;MANRRINICKPGFGASCALCCGSHNFNLPLEKIEILLQGRMRDSSALYYKHPHESLFEKRFSDGMQCPNVAMDEENELFCLIYNDPFKSAEVNSFFNGTCKNFYCPAWDYLSDEEVIFAAKLMSDWYYYGLLINNIEGLKELFAQYIDPAMVPYEELENIKQELHDMVFDF
;
A
#
# COMPACT_ATOMS: atom_id res chain seq x y z
N MET A 1 -26.04 0.21 -14.11
CA MET A 1 -24.78 0.98 -13.95
C MET A 1 -23.73 -0.04 -13.56
N ALA A 2 -22.60 -0.14 -14.27
CA ALA A 2 -21.55 -1.07 -13.87
C ALA A 2 -21.06 -0.66 -12.47
N ASN A 3 -21.18 -1.54 -11.48
CA ASN A 3 -20.61 -1.32 -10.16
C ASN A 3 -19.11 -1.17 -10.35
N ARG A 4 -18.61 0.07 -10.25
CA ARG A 4 -17.18 0.33 -10.36
C ARG A 4 -16.59 -0.03 -9.01
N ARG A 5 -15.92 -1.18 -8.97
CA ARG A 5 -15.18 -1.66 -7.79
C ARG A 5 -14.28 -0.56 -7.23
N ILE A 6 -14.18 -0.50 -5.90
CA ILE A 6 -13.31 0.47 -5.23
C ILE A 6 -11.84 0.21 -5.58
N ASN A 7 -11.04 1.27 -5.63
CA ASN A 7 -9.59 1.11 -5.75
C ASN A 7 -8.99 0.80 -4.38
N ILE A 8 -8.57 -0.45 -4.16
CA ILE A 8 -8.00 -0.91 -2.90
C ILE A 8 -6.72 -0.14 -2.53
N CYS A 9 -5.95 0.36 -3.50
CA CYS A 9 -4.73 1.13 -3.23
C CYS A 9 -5.02 2.60 -2.85
N LYS A 10 -6.18 3.13 -3.21
CA LYS A 10 -6.63 4.51 -2.94
C LYS A 10 -8.15 4.51 -2.67
N PRO A 11 -8.60 3.93 -1.54
CA PRO A 11 -10.03 3.86 -1.20
C PRO A 11 -10.62 5.21 -0.74
N GLY A 12 -9.77 6.19 -0.41
CA GLY A 12 -10.13 7.43 0.27
C GLY A 12 -9.96 7.32 1.79
N PHE A 13 -10.57 8.23 2.55
CA PHE A 13 -10.51 8.27 4.02
C PHE A 13 -9.11 8.48 4.61
N GLY A 14 -8.18 9.07 3.85
CA GLY A 14 -6.76 9.20 4.25
C GLY A 14 -6.00 7.87 4.19
N ALA A 15 -6.63 6.80 3.68
CA ALA A 15 -6.04 5.49 3.57
C ALA A 15 -5.47 5.24 2.16
N SER A 16 -4.30 4.62 2.11
CA SER A 16 -3.65 4.27 0.85
C SER A 16 -2.72 3.08 1.01
N CYS A 17 -2.56 2.25 -0.01
CA CYS A 17 -1.74 1.04 0.09
C CYS A 17 -0.82 0.88 -1.11
N ALA A 18 0.44 0.57 -0.83
CA ALA A 18 1.42 0.13 -1.82
C ALA A 18 2.26 -1.05 -1.31
N LEU A 19 1.67 -1.93 -0.47
CA LEU A 19 2.39 -3.06 0.15
C LEU A 19 3.01 -4.00 -0.89
N CYS A 20 2.23 -4.41 -1.89
CA CYS A 20 2.73 -5.24 -3.01
C CYS A 20 3.77 -4.51 -3.87
N CYS A 21 3.79 -3.18 -3.84
CA CYS A 21 4.81 -2.35 -4.48
C CYS A 21 6.01 -2.08 -3.55
N GLY A 22 5.99 -2.59 -2.31
CA GLY A 22 7.11 -2.55 -1.38
C GLY A 22 7.16 -1.36 -0.43
N SER A 23 6.03 -0.69 -0.11
CA SER A 23 6.02 0.44 0.84
C SER A 23 6.59 0.12 2.21
N HIS A 24 6.48 -1.13 2.66
CA HIS A 24 6.96 -1.60 3.96
C HIS A 24 8.30 -2.36 3.89
N ASN A 25 8.87 -2.51 2.69
CA ASN A 25 10.06 -3.34 2.47
C ASN A 25 11.37 -2.54 2.52
N PHE A 26 11.56 -1.69 3.52
CA PHE A 26 12.77 -0.91 3.73
C PHE A 26 13.40 -1.24 5.08
N ASN A 27 14.70 -1.53 5.13
CA ASN A 27 15.42 -1.70 6.39
C ASN A 27 15.73 -0.34 7.07
N LEU A 28 14.67 0.44 7.33
CA LEU A 28 14.74 1.79 7.90
C LEU A 28 13.63 1.97 8.94
N PRO A 29 13.80 2.91 9.90
CA PRO A 29 12.71 3.37 10.76
C PRO A 29 11.58 4.01 9.95
N LEU A 30 10.33 3.91 10.44
CA LEU A 30 9.12 4.41 9.76
C LEU A 30 9.25 5.87 9.29
N GLU A 31 9.66 6.77 10.18
CA GLU A 31 9.83 8.20 9.87
C GLU A 31 10.81 8.43 8.69
N LYS A 32 11.85 7.58 8.56
CA LYS A 32 12.81 7.67 7.45
C LYS A 32 12.21 7.16 6.15
N ILE A 33 11.31 6.19 6.21
CA ILE A 33 10.55 5.70 5.06
C ILE A 33 9.65 6.82 4.53
N GLU A 34 8.92 7.52 5.40
CA GLU A 34 8.03 8.62 5.00
C GLU A 34 8.81 9.76 4.34
N ILE A 35 9.90 10.22 4.96
CA ILE A 35 10.79 11.25 4.39
C ILE A 35 11.31 10.84 3.01
N LEU A 36 11.69 9.58 2.85
CA LEU A 36 12.16 9.02 1.59
C LEU A 36 11.06 9.04 0.53
N LEU A 37 9.85 8.55 0.85
CA LEU A 37 8.74 8.46 -0.09
C LEU A 37 8.22 9.84 -0.52
N GLN A 38 8.15 10.80 0.40
CA GLN A 38 7.85 12.19 0.11
C GLN A 38 8.95 12.85 -0.72
N GLY A 39 10.21 12.49 -0.47
CA GLY A 39 11.38 12.99 -1.21
C GLY A 39 11.35 12.63 -2.69
N ARG A 40 10.76 11.49 -3.06
CA ARG A 40 10.66 11.02 -4.45
C ARG A 40 9.84 11.97 -5.34
N MET A 41 8.89 12.72 -4.79
CA MET A 41 8.15 13.74 -5.57
C MET A 41 9.02 14.91 -6.01
N ARG A 42 10.05 15.24 -5.22
CA ARG A 42 10.93 16.40 -5.45
C ARG A 42 12.15 16.05 -6.30
N ASP A 43 12.39 14.77 -6.53
CA ASP A 43 13.47 14.28 -7.37
C ASP A 43 13.13 14.55 -8.83
N SER A 44 13.87 15.45 -9.49
CA SER A 44 13.68 15.75 -10.91
C SER A 44 13.96 14.56 -11.84
N SER A 45 14.62 13.51 -11.34
CA SER A 45 14.74 12.23 -12.05
C SER A 45 13.46 11.38 -12.00
N ALA A 46 12.44 11.78 -11.23
CA ALA A 46 11.10 11.18 -11.25
C ALA A 46 10.41 11.31 -12.62
N LEU A 47 10.96 12.12 -13.53
CA LEU A 47 10.56 12.20 -14.94
C LEU A 47 10.93 10.93 -15.75
N TYR A 48 11.75 10.04 -15.20
CA TYR A 48 12.09 8.76 -15.79
C TYR A 48 11.54 7.63 -14.90
N TYR A 49 10.77 6.70 -15.50
CA TYR A 49 10.32 5.50 -14.79
C TYR A 49 11.55 4.65 -14.42
N LYS A 50 11.59 4.15 -13.19
CA LYS A 50 12.70 3.33 -12.68
C LYS A 50 12.26 1.87 -12.53
N HIS A 51 13.11 0.93 -12.91
CA HIS A 51 12.88 -0.49 -12.69
C HIS A 51 13.16 -0.90 -11.24
N PRO A 52 12.57 -1.99 -10.72
CA PRO A 52 12.77 -2.40 -9.32
C PRO A 52 14.22 -2.65 -8.92
N HIS A 53 15.06 -3.11 -9.87
CA HIS A 53 16.48 -3.36 -9.63
C HIS A 53 17.30 -2.07 -9.44
N GLU A 54 16.74 -0.92 -9.78
CA GLU A 54 17.34 0.39 -9.55
C GLU A 54 17.09 0.91 -8.12
N SER A 55 16.32 0.18 -7.30
CA SER A 55 16.17 0.55 -5.89
C SER A 55 17.49 0.26 -5.14
N LEU A 56 18.07 1.31 -4.57
CA LEU A 56 19.37 1.26 -3.89
C LEU A 56 19.26 1.08 -2.37
N PHE A 57 18.04 0.97 -1.84
CA PHE A 57 17.82 0.83 -0.40
C PHE A 57 17.88 -0.63 0.00
N GLU A 58 18.44 -0.89 1.18
CA GLU A 58 18.42 -2.23 1.75
C GLU A 58 16.97 -2.66 2.00
N LYS A 59 16.65 -3.87 1.55
CA LYS A 59 15.33 -4.47 1.74
C LYS A 59 15.27 -5.15 3.10
N ARG A 60 14.10 -5.07 3.74
CA ARG A 60 13.81 -5.89 4.93
C ARG A 60 13.64 -7.37 4.55
N PHE A 61 12.92 -7.60 3.47
CA PHE A 61 12.66 -8.92 2.87
C PHE A 61 13.35 -8.97 1.50
N SER A 62 14.37 -9.81 1.38
CA SER A 62 15.26 -9.86 0.21
C SER A 62 14.52 -10.17 -1.10
N ASP A 63 13.51 -11.03 -1.04
CA ASP A 63 12.63 -11.46 -2.13
C ASP A 63 11.44 -10.53 -2.37
N GLY A 64 11.11 -9.67 -1.40
CA GLY A 64 10.04 -8.70 -1.52
C GLY A 64 10.32 -7.60 -2.56
N MET A 65 9.25 -7.04 -3.13
CA MET A 65 9.33 -5.85 -3.98
C MET A 65 9.82 -4.63 -3.18
N GLN A 66 10.56 -3.74 -3.83
CA GLN A 66 10.85 -2.39 -3.35
C GLN A 66 10.84 -1.46 -4.56
N CYS A 67 9.66 -0.99 -4.95
CA CYS A 67 9.49 -0.25 -6.20
C CYS A 67 9.95 1.21 -6.04
N PRO A 68 10.85 1.71 -6.90
CA PRO A 68 11.32 3.10 -6.85
C PRO A 68 10.27 4.12 -7.29
N ASN A 69 9.18 3.69 -7.93
CA ASN A 69 8.12 4.57 -8.42
C ASN A 69 7.01 4.82 -7.38
N VAL A 70 7.05 4.18 -6.20
CA VAL A 70 6.11 4.48 -5.10
C VAL A 70 6.53 5.79 -4.44
N ALA A 71 5.61 6.73 -4.28
CA ALA A 71 5.84 7.99 -3.61
C ALA A 71 4.71 8.26 -2.60
N MET A 72 4.89 9.31 -1.81
CA MET A 72 3.91 9.78 -0.83
C MET A 72 3.67 11.27 -1.06
N ASP A 73 2.41 11.68 -1.04
CA ASP A 73 2.02 13.09 -1.21
C ASP A 73 2.05 13.87 0.12
N GLU A 74 1.67 15.15 0.05
CA GLU A 74 1.64 16.05 1.22
C GLU A 74 0.55 15.67 2.23
N GLU A 75 -0.43 14.86 1.84
CA GLU A 75 -1.49 14.32 2.69
C GLU A 75 -1.10 12.95 3.30
N ASN A 76 0.17 12.54 3.13
CA ASN A 76 0.73 11.25 3.54
C ASN A 76 0.07 10.04 2.86
N GLU A 77 -0.53 10.22 1.70
CA GLU A 77 -1.06 9.10 0.94
C GLU A 77 -0.06 8.58 -0.11
N LEU A 78 0.02 7.26 -0.23
CA LEU A 78 0.88 6.57 -1.19
C LEU A 78 0.30 6.62 -2.59
N PHE A 79 1.15 6.80 -3.60
CA PHE A 79 0.78 6.72 -5.01
C PHE A 79 1.96 6.25 -5.88
N CYS A 80 1.69 6.00 -7.17
CA CYS A 80 2.72 5.63 -8.14
C CYS A 80 2.99 6.82 -9.06
N LEU A 81 4.27 7.25 -9.13
CA LEU A 81 4.72 8.40 -9.89
C LEU A 81 4.37 8.34 -11.40
N ILE A 82 4.26 7.12 -11.93
CA ILE A 82 4.08 6.88 -13.37
C ILE A 82 2.71 6.30 -13.74
N TYR A 83 1.83 6.06 -12.76
CA TYR A 83 0.54 5.40 -13.02
C TYR A 83 -0.37 6.22 -13.94
N ASN A 84 -0.34 7.54 -13.77
CA ASN A 84 -1.12 8.48 -14.58
C ASN A 84 -0.26 9.20 -15.63
N ASP A 85 0.92 8.68 -15.99
CA ASP A 85 1.73 9.27 -17.04
C ASP A 85 0.90 9.37 -18.34
N PRO A 86 0.60 10.59 -18.82
CA PRO A 86 -0.28 10.79 -19.96
C PRO A 86 0.36 10.35 -21.29
N PHE A 87 1.68 10.22 -21.33
CA PHE A 87 2.41 9.83 -22.54
C PHE A 87 2.45 8.32 -22.74
N LYS A 88 2.21 7.53 -21.67
CA LYS A 88 2.21 6.05 -21.65
C LYS A 88 3.16 5.44 -22.69
N SER A 89 4.44 5.77 -22.56
CA SER A 89 5.44 5.32 -23.52
C SER A 89 5.48 3.79 -23.60
N ALA A 90 6.10 3.25 -24.65
CA ALA A 90 6.24 1.80 -24.80
C ALA A 90 6.90 1.16 -23.58
N GLU A 91 7.82 1.87 -22.95
CA GLU A 91 8.55 1.42 -21.79
C GLU A 91 7.73 1.46 -20.51
N VAL A 92 6.90 2.50 -20.29
CA VAL A 92 5.94 2.52 -19.17
C VAL A 92 4.95 1.36 -19.29
N ASN A 93 4.47 1.06 -20.51
CA ASN A 93 3.63 -0.11 -20.75
C ASN A 93 4.39 -1.43 -20.50
N SER A 94 5.66 -1.51 -20.90
CA SER A 94 6.52 -2.65 -20.61
C SER A 94 6.69 -2.86 -19.10
N PHE A 95 6.90 -1.79 -18.33
CA PHE A 95 6.98 -1.84 -16.88
C PHE A 95 5.69 -2.40 -16.26
N PHE A 96 4.51 -1.90 -16.66
CA PHE A 96 3.26 -2.44 -16.15
C PHE A 96 3.05 -3.92 -16.51
N ASN A 97 3.43 -4.32 -17.72
CA ASN A 97 3.25 -5.69 -18.18
C ASN A 97 4.27 -6.68 -17.62
N GLY A 98 5.52 -6.26 -17.42
CA GLY A 98 6.64 -7.11 -17.00
C GLY A 98 6.95 -7.03 -15.51
N THR A 99 6.59 -5.93 -14.84
CA THR A 99 6.77 -5.76 -13.39
C THR A 99 5.43 -5.82 -12.68
N CYS A 100 4.55 -4.82 -12.86
CA CYS A 100 3.34 -4.69 -12.03
C CYS A 100 2.42 -5.92 -12.09
N LYS A 101 2.25 -6.55 -13.26
CA LYS A 101 1.45 -7.78 -13.39
C LYS A 101 1.96 -8.94 -12.53
N ASN A 102 3.24 -8.96 -12.18
CA ASN A 102 3.83 -10.02 -11.35
C ASN A 102 3.72 -9.75 -9.84
N PHE A 103 3.31 -8.54 -9.43
CA PHE A 103 3.10 -8.16 -8.04
C PHE A 103 1.63 -7.82 -7.79
N TYR A 104 0.76 -8.72 -8.24
CA TYR A 104 -0.67 -8.62 -8.05
C TYR A 104 -1.04 -8.80 -6.58
N CYS A 105 -1.94 -7.94 -6.07
CA CYS A 105 -2.42 -8.02 -4.70
C CYS A 105 -3.64 -8.95 -4.62
N PRO A 106 -3.59 -10.06 -3.86
CA PRO A 106 -4.72 -10.98 -3.73
C PRO A 106 -5.98 -10.35 -3.12
N ALA A 107 -5.85 -9.22 -2.41
CA ALA A 107 -7.00 -8.47 -1.89
C ALA A 107 -8.01 -8.12 -2.99
N TRP A 108 -7.54 -7.90 -4.23
CA TRP A 108 -8.38 -7.70 -5.40
C TRP A 108 -9.18 -8.93 -5.81
N ASP A 109 -8.98 -10.13 -5.29
CA ASP A 109 -9.85 -11.27 -5.60
C ASP A 109 -10.76 -11.61 -4.43
N TYR A 110 -10.28 -11.36 -3.21
CA TYR A 110 -10.93 -11.87 -1.99
C TYR A 110 -11.74 -10.85 -1.22
N LEU A 111 -11.44 -9.55 -1.33
CA LEU A 111 -12.14 -8.51 -0.57
C LEU A 111 -13.28 -7.85 -1.35
N SER A 112 -14.39 -7.61 -0.65
CA SER A 112 -15.52 -6.81 -1.10
C SER A 112 -15.23 -5.31 -0.96
N ASP A 113 -15.99 -4.47 -1.65
CA ASP A 113 -15.86 -3.01 -1.51
C ASP A 113 -16.18 -2.55 -0.07
N GLU A 114 -17.08 -3.24 0.63
CA GLU A 114 -17.49 -2.93 2.01
C GLU A 114 -16.36 -3.24 3.00
N GLU A 115 -15.69 -4.39 2.84
CA GLU A 115 -14.52 -4.78 3.65
C GLU A 115 -13.35 -3.80 3.44
N VAL A 116 -13.14 -3.34 2.19
CA VAL A 116 -12.11 -2.34 1.87
C VAL A 116 -12.44 -0.98 2.51
N ILE A 117 -13.69 -0.52 2.41
CA ILE A 117 -14.13 0.75 3.01
C ILE A 117 -14.06 0.67 4.54
N PHE A 118 -14.41 -0.47 5.13
CA PHE A 118 -14.28 -0.74 6.56
C PHE A 118 -12.82 -0.55 7.01
N ALA A 119 -11.88 -1.25 6.36
CA ALA A 119 -10.46 -1.15 6.68
C ALA A 119 -9.92 0.29 6.50
N ALA A 120 -10.31 0.96 5.42
CA ALA A 120 -9.88 2.31 5.11
C ALA A 120 -10.31 3.31 6.20
N LYS A 121 -11.57 3.24 6.63
CA LYS A 121 -12.09 4.09 7.71
C LYS A 121 -11.48 3.74 9.07
N LEU A 122 -11.31 2.46 9.36
CA LEU A 122 -10.77 2.00 10.64
C LEU A 122 -9.33 2.49 10.86
N MET A 123 -8.49 2.40 9.83
CA MET A 123 -7.07 2.74 9.94
C MET A 123 -6.76 4.18 9.56
N SER A 124 -7.39 4.71 8.50
CA SER A 124 -7.24 6.10 8.03
C SER A 124 -5.77 6.54 7.84
N ASP A 125 -4.90 5.61 7.46
CA ASP A 125 -3.47 5.86 7.20
C ASP A 125 -2.96 4.99 6.06
N TRP A 126 -1.68 5.12 5.70
CA TRP A 126 -1.06 4.24 4.72
C TRP A 126 -0.48 2.96 5.34
N TYR A 127 -0.05 3.05 6.60
CA TYR A 127 0.81 2.06 7.24
C TYR A 127 0.00 0.85 7.70
N TYR A 128 -0.93 1.04 8.63
CA TYR A 128 -1.77 -0.03 9.17
C TYR A 128 -2.86 -0.44 8.19
N TYR A 129 -3.40 0.49 7.40
CA TYR A 129 -4.30 0.13 6.29
C TYR A 129 -3.61 -0.84 5.33
N GLY A 130 -2.37 -0.53 4.93
CA GLY A 130 -1.59 -1.37 4.01
C GLY A 130 -1.37 -2.78 4.56
N LEU A 131 -1.16 -2.93 5.86
CA LEU A 131 -1.01 -4.23 6.51
C LEU A 131 -2.35 -4.95 6.63
N LEU A 132 -3.39 -4.29 7.14
CA LEU A 132 -4.70 -4.89 7.35
C LEU A 132 -5.33 -5.37 6.04
N ILE A 133 -5.25 -4.57 4.97
CA ILE A 133 -5.86 -4.93 3.68
C ILE A 133 -5.18 -6.15 3.02
N ASN A 134 -3.95 -6.46 3.44
CA ASN A 134 -3.23 -7.66 3.00
C ASN A 134 -3.33 -8.82 4.01
N ASN A 135 -3.79 -8.59 5.24
CA ASN A 135 -4.25 -9.63 6.16
C ASN A 135 -5.73 -9.95 5.87
N ILE A 136 -5.95 -10.66 4.76
CA ILE A 136 -7.30 -10.90 4.20
C ILE A 136 -8.21 -11.65 5.18
N GLU A 137 -7.72 -12.70 5.81
CA GLU A 137 -8.51 -13.51 6.75
C GLU A 137 -8.83 -12.70 8.02
N GLY A 138 -7.84 -12.03 8.61
CA GLY A 138 -8.05 -11.18 9.78
C GLY A 138 -9.03 -10.03 9.52
N LEU A 139 -8.95 -9.38 8.35
CA LEU A 139 -9.91 -8.34 7.98
C LEU A 139 -11.34 -8.89 7.85
N LYS A 140 -11.52 -10.07 7.27
CA LYS A 140 -12.84 -10.69 7.13
C LYS A 140 -13.45 -11.05 8.48
N GLU A 141 -12.65 -11.61 9.37
CA GLU A 141 -13.08 -11.94 10.73
C GLU A 141 -13.46 -10.68 11.50
N LEU A 142 -12.63 -9.64 11.41
CA LEU A 142 -12.88 -8.35 12.05
C LEU A 142 -14.17 -7.70 11.52
N PHE A 143 -14.36 -7.67 10.21
CA PHE A 143 -15.57 -7.11 9.59
C PHE A 143 -16.83 -7.89 9.94
N ALA A 144 -16.74 -9.22 10.06
CA ALA A 144 -17.86 -10.06 10.49
C ALA A 144 -18.28 -9.80 11.94
N GLN A 145 -17.32 -9.43 12.80
CA GLN A 145 -17.59 -9.05 14.19
C GLN A 145 -18.11 -7.62 14.32
N TYR A 146 -17.53 -6.68 13.56
CA TYR A 146 -17.85 -5.26 13.60
C TYR A 146 -18.14 -4.77 12.18
N ILE A 147 -19.41 -4.69 11.81
CA ILE A 147 -19.81 -4.19 10.48
C ILE A 147 -19.49 -2.70 10.31
N ASP A 148 -19.54 -1.94 11.41
CA ASP A 148 -19.20 -0.51 11.45
C ASP A 148 -17.85 -0.33 12.14
N PRO A 149 -16.85 0.29 11.49
CA PRO A 149 -15.53 0.49 12.09
C PRO A 149 -15.57 1.36 13.35
N ALA A 150 -16.59 2.21 13.52
CA ALA A 150 -16.76 3.00 14.75
C ALA A 150 -17.13 2.14 15.98
N MET A 151 -17.51 0.87 15.77
CA MET A 151 -17.87 -0.07 16.84
C MET A 151 -16.70 -0.90 17.33
N VAL A 152 -15.53 -0.84 16.66
CA VAL A 152 -14.32 -1.55 17.10
C VAL A 152 -13.78 -0.88 18.37
N PRO A 153 -13.68 -1.60 19.50
CA PRO A 153 -13.14 -1.03 20.74
C PRO A 153 -11.70 -0.56 20.55
N TYR A 154 -11.31 0.50 21.27
CA TYR A 154 -9.95 1.05 21.18
C TYR A 154 -8.86 0.01 21.51
N GLU A 155 -9.07 -0.77 22.58
CA GLU A 155 -8.12 -1.83 22.98
C GLU A 155 -7.99 -2.92 21.91
N GLU A 156 -9.10 -3.29 21.28
CA GLU A 156 -9.11 -4.25 20.17
C GLU A 156 -8.31 -3.70 18.97
N LEU A 157 -8.53 -2.43 18.60
CA LEU A 157 -7.81 -1.79 17.50
C LEU A 157 -6.30 -1.74 17.77
N GLU A 158 -5.88 -1.40 18.99
CA GLU A 158 -4.46 -1.35 19.33
C GLU A 158 -3.81 -2.75 19.34
N ASN A 159 -4.54 -3.78 19.79
CA ASN A 159 -4.08 -5.18 19.69
C ASN A 159 -3.88 -5.60 18.23
N ILE A 160 -4.84 -5.32 17.36
CA ILE A 160 -4.75 -5.61 15.92
C ILE A 160 -3.55 -4.89 15.30
N LYS A 161 -3.32 -3.61 15.63
CA LYS A 161 -2.16 -2.87 15.14
C LYS A 161 -0.84 -3.50 15.58
N GLN A 162 -0.75 -3.95 16.83
CA GLN A 162 0.42 -4.63 17.33
C GLN A 162 0.66 -5.95 16.58
N GLU A 163 -0.37 -6.78 16.42
CA GLU A 163 -0.28 -8.04 15.66
C GLU A 163 0.15 -7.80 14.19
N LEU A 164 -0.42 -6.78 13.54
CA LEU A 164 -0.05 -6.38 12.18
C LEU A 164 1.41 -5.94 12.10
N HIS A 165 1.88 -5.19 13.11
CA HIS A 165 3.27 -4.76 13.20
C HIS A 165 4.21 -5.94 13.38
N ASP A 166 3.92 -6.84 14.31
CA ASP A 166 4.79 -7.99 14.64
C ASP A 166 4.95 -8.93 13.44
N MET A 167 3.89 -9.10 12.62
CA MET A 167 3.97 -9.81 11.35
C MET A 167 4.97 -9.24 10.33
N VAL A 168 5.47 -8.02 10.51
CA VAL A 168 6.45 -7.39 9.63
C VAL A 168 7.84 -7.29 10.27
N PHE A 169 7.93 -7.25 11.59
CA PHE A 169 9.18 -6.92 12.30
C PHE A 169 9.78 -8.06 13.13
N ASP A 170 9.04 -9.14 13.42
CA ASP A 170 9.49 -10.22 14.33
C ASP A 170 10.03 -11.48 13.61
N PHE A 171 10.72 -11.31 12.48
CA PHE A 171 11.41 -12.42 11.78
C PHE A 171 12.91 -12.51 12.08
#